data_AF-A0A9E2SFJ4-F1
#
_entry.id   AF-A0A9E2SFJ4-F1
#
_cell.length_a   1.000
_cell.length_b   1.000
_cell.length_c   1.000
_cell.angle_alpha   90.00
_cell.angle_beta   90.00
_cell.angle_gamma   90.00
#
_symmetry.space_group_name_H-M   'P 1'
#
loop_
_entity.id
_entity.type
_entity.pdbx_description
1 polymer ?
#
loop_
_entity_poly.entity_id
_entity_poly.type
_entity_poly.pdbx_seq_one_letter_code
_entity_poly.pdbx_strand_id
1 'polypeptide(L)'
;MKLNHIFIILFFMSTAFTACEKTAVQEAPATDKAISDFNFLYNYADTSWANKGTSNEIMSIKTNALILDHTINISHDTIYVIPDVPNGVPKGQLSNIKLTQLWGTATIAGTASINPVGSAPVLGTRGDYSKPVTYEVTAADGSTKQWVIVTAPLPALNPYDGYYTATGSLKDYVNSGIIGFYPWNVVLATTSPNSVVVIDQSGITNDRYHSISLNGSNSNYGEFTPVFTFDNNNNVTSVTNYWGQPSPSRGRSAQIDPTGINKWDAATKTLKVKYWMLENGNQRTSFDEVYSWTGQR
;
A
#
# COMPACT_ATOMS: atom_id res chain seq x y z
N MET A 1 -105.87 13.18 -6.65
CA MET A 1 -105.28 13.86 -7.82
C MET A 1 -103.78 13.59 -7.81
N LYS A 2 -103.21 13.23 -8.96
CA LYS A 2 -101.89 12.59 -9.11
C LYS A 2 -100.71 13.50 -8.73
N LEU A 3 -99.68 12.83 -8.23
CA LEU A 3 -98.30 13.24 -7.93
C LEU A 3 -97.53 13.69 -9.19
N ASN A 4 -96.68 14.72 -9.11
CA ASN A 4 -95.58 15.06 -10.04
C ASN A 4 -94.47 15.74 -9.22
N HIS A 5 -93.39 15.02 -8.86
CA HIS A 5 -92.06 15.01 -9.49
C HIS A 5 -91.40 16.40 -9.69
N ILE A 6 -90.30 16.65 -8.99
CA ILE A 6 -89.07 17.25 -9.54
C ILE A 6 -87.87 16.67 -8.77
N PHE A 7 -87.00 16.00 -9.52
CA PHE A 7 -85.68 15.49 -9.14
C PHE A 7 -84.68 16.65 -9.20
N ILE A 8 -83.89 16.88 -8.13
CA ILE A 8 -82.59 17.54 -8.23
C ILE A 8 -81.56 16.64 -7.56
N ILE A 9 -80.66 16.12 -8.38
CA ILE A 9 -79.50 15.32 -8.03
C ILE A 9 -78.42 16.27 -7.52
N LEU A 10 -78.01 16.12 -6.25
CA LEU A 10 -76.78 16.72 -5.74
C LEU A 10 -75.84 15.58 -5.32
N PHE A 11 -74.80 15.41 -6.13
CA PHE A 11 -73.75 14.41 -6.00
C PHE A 11 -72.82 14.82 -4.84
N PHE A 12 -73.02 14.25 -3.65
CA PHE A 12 -72.07 14.38 -2.53
C PHE A 12 -71.13 13.18 -2.56
N MET A 13 -69.96 13.41 -3.16
CA MET A 13 -68.86 12.47 -3.30
C MET A 13 -68.27 12.22 -1.91
N SER A 14 -68.53 11.03 -1.35
CA SER A 14 -67.97 10.59 -0.08
C SER A 14 -66.48 10.32 -0.24
N THR A 15 -65.63 11.18 0.32
CA THR A 15 -64.21 10.92 0.43
C THR A 15 -63.99 9.85 1.49
N ALA A 16 -63.75 8.62 1.05
CA ALA A 16 -63.13 7.59 1.86
C ALA A 16 -61.70 8.04 2.21
N PHE A 17 -61.47 8.40 3.47
CA PHE A 17 -60.12 8.51 4.00
C PHE A 17 -59.47 7.13 3.91
N THR A 18 -58.57 6.95 2.95
CA THR A 18 -57.61 5.85 2.99
C THR A 18 -56.59 6.22 4.05
N ALA A 19 -56.73 5.64 5.25
CA ALA A 19 -55.65 5.67 6.20
C ALA A 19 -54.46 4.94 5.56
N CYS A 20 -53.45 5.70 5.12
CA CYS A 20 -52.15 5.15 4.81
C CYS A 20 -51.55 4.68 6.13
N GLU A 21 -51.67 3.39 6.42
CA GLU A 21 -50.99 2.77 7.55
C GLU A 21 -49.50 2.92 7.30
N LYS A 22 -48.90 3.95 7.90
CA LYS A 22 -47.45 4.10 7.97
C LYS A 22 -46.96 3.11 9.01
N THR A 23 -47.09 1.82 8.72
CA THR A 23 -46.38 0.76 9.44
C THR A 23 -44.92 1.03 9.16
N ALA A 24 -44.23 1.66 10.11
CA ALA A 24 -42.79 1.52 10.16
C ALA A 24 -42.55 0.02 10.24
N VAL A 25 -42.12 -0.59 9.15
CA VAL A 25 -41.50 -1.92 9.23
C VAL A 25 -40.29 -1.66 10.11
N GLN A 26 -40.39 -2.04 11.38
CA GLN A 26 -39.25 -2.10 12.26
C GLN A 26 -38.37 -3.19 11.65
N GLU A 27 -37.41 -2.79 10.81
CA GLU A 27 -36.41 -3.71 10.30
C GLU A 27 -35.80 -4.42 11.52
N ALA A 28 -35.75 -5.75 11.46
CA ALA A 28 -35.11 -6.52 12.52
C ALA A 28 -33.70 -5.95 12.72
N PRO A 29 -33.26 -5.72 13.96
CA PRO A 29 -31.94 -5.15 14.21
C PRO A 29 -30.88 -6.05 13.56
N ALA A 30 -29.93 -5.43 12.86
CA ALA A 30 -28.87 -6.14 12.15
C ALA A 30 -28.08 -7.03 13.12
N THR A 31 -27.81 -8.27 12.72
CA THR A 31 -27.20 -9.32 13.55
C THR A 31 -25.75 -9.63 13.16
N ASP A 32 -25.21 -8.94 12.15
CA ASP A 32 -23.86 -9.16 11.64
C ASP A 32 -22.80 -8.75 12.67
N LYS A 33 -21.86 -9.67 12.91
CA LYS A 33 -20.76 -9.54 13.86
C LYS A 33 -19.43 -9.89 13.22
N ALA A 34 -19.36 -9.94 11.90
CA ALA A 34 -18.13 -10.23 11.18
C ALA A 34 -17.17 -9.04 11.26
N ILE A 35 -15.89 -9.38 11.34
CA ILE A 35 -14.82 -8.46 10.97
C ILE A 35 -14.44 -8.85 9.54
N SER A 36 -14.66 -7.94 8.59
CA SER A 36 -14.35 -8.17 7.18
C SER A 36 -12.93 -7.79 6.81
N ASP A 37 -12.28 -6.94 7.62
CA ASP A 37 -10.88 -6.57 7.46
C ASP A 37 -10.21 -6.21 8.78
N PHE A 38 -8.91 -6.44 8.88
CA PHE A 38 -8.08 -5.96 9.98
C PHE A 38 -6.71 -5.52 9.44
N ASN A 39 -6.35 -4.26 9.67
CA ASN A 39 -5.11 -3.65 9.20
C ASN A 39 -4.42 -2.83 10.29
N PHE A 40 -3.21 -2.35 10.02
CA PHE A 40 -2.39 -1.55 10.91
C PHE A 40 -1.99 -0.22 10.27
N LEU A 41 -1.92 0.81 11.12
CA LEU A 41 -1.26 2.07 10.80
C LEU A 41 0.01 2.24 11.61
N TYR A 42 0.97 2.90 11.00
CA TYR A 42 2.14 3.48 11.64
C TYR A 42 2.01 5.00 11.62
N ASN A 43 1.74 5.59 12.80
CA ASN A 43 1.71 7.03 12.98
C ASN A 43 3.08 7.53 13.44
N TYR A 44 3.58 8.59 12.81
CA TYR A 44 4.86 9.21 13.14
C TYR A 44 4.80 10.72 13.02
N ALA A 45 5.70 11.40 13.73
CA ALA A 45 5.84 12.85 13.69
C ALA A 45 7.11 13.21 12.92
N ASP A 46 6.97 14.08 11.92
CA ASP A 46 8.09 14.74 11.27
C ASP A 46 8.27 16.13 11.87
N THR A 47 9.49 16.44 12.29
CA THR A 47 9.85 17.78 12.76
C THR A 47 10.66 18.50 11.71
N SER A 48 10.22 19.67 11.29
CA SER A 48 10.97 20.56 10.39
C SER A 48 11.24 21.89 11.07
N TRP A 49 12.30 22.58 10.62
CA TRP A 49 12.76 23.82 11.23
C TRP A 49 12.90 24.90 10.15
N ALA A 50 12.34 26.08 10.40
CA ALA A 50 12.63 27.30 9.66
C ALA A 50 13.52 28.21 10.50
N ASN A 51 14.49 28.87 9.86
CA ASN A 51 15.46 29.78 10.50
C ASN A 51 16.18 29.16 11.72
N LYS A 52 16.51 27.86 11.63
CA LYS A 52 17.17 27.10 12.70
C LYS A 52 18.43 27.82 13.20
N GLY A 53 18.56 28.03 14.51
CA GLY A 53 19.71 28.71 15.12
C GLY A 53 19.67 30.23 15.05
N THR A 54 18.52 30.83 14.71
CA THR A 54 18.31 32.29 14.75
C THR A 54 17.30 32.66 15.83
N SER A 55 17.17 33.95 16.15
CA SER A 55 16.13 34.43 17.07
C SER A 55 14.70 34.24 16.56
N ASN A 56 14.52 33.90 15.27
CA ASN A 56 13.22 33.66 14.63
C ASN A 56 13.05 32.18 14.23
N GLU A 57 13.68 31.29 14.97
CA GLU A 57 13.57 29.84 14.77
C GLU A 57 12.14 29.35 14.99
N ILE A 58 11.62 28.60 14.03
CA ILE A 58 10.27 28.02 14.07
C ILE A 58 10.40 26.52 13.88
N MET A 59 9.92 25.75 14.86
CA MET A 59 9.77 24.29 14.75
C MET A 59 8.34 23.96 14.33
N SER A 60 8.19 23.20 13.24
CA SER A 60 6.93 22.64 12.79
C SER A 60 6.91 21.15 13.07
N ILE A 61 5.83 20.65 13.66
CA ILE A 61 5.59 19.22 13.85
C ILE A 61 4.41 18.83 12.97
N LYS A 62 4.64 17.89 12.06
CA LYS A 62 3.60 17.29 11.23
C LYS A 62 3.40 15.84 11.66
N THR A 63 2.17 15.47 12.00
CA THR A 63 1.81 14.08 12.20
C THR A 63 1.42 13.47 10.86
N ASN A 64 1.95 12.29 10.58
CA ASN A 64 1.66 11.51 9.39
C ASN A 64 1.21 10.10 9.81
N ALA A 65 0.41 9.48 8.95
CA ALA A 65 -0.06 8.13 9.11
C ALA A 65 0.28 7.34 7.84
N LEU A 66 0.89 6.18 8.03
CA LEU A 66 1.17 5.23 6.96
C LEU A 66 0.32 3.98 7.22
N ILE A 67 -0.51 3.61 6.26
CA ILE A 67 -1.27 2.36 6.31
C ILE A 67 -0.35 1.26 5.80
N LEU A 68 -0.19 0.18 6.57
CA LEU A 68 0.59 -0.96 6.12
C LEU A 68 -0.15 -1.70 5.00
N ASP A 69 0.62 -2.27 4.08
CA ASP A 69 0.08 -3.26 3.16
C ASP A 69 -0.25 -4.51 3.96
N HIS A 70 -1.30 -5.25 3.57
CA HIS A 70 -1.71 -6.43 4.33
C HIS A 70 -2.41 -7.47 3.47
N THR A 71 -2.33 -8.71 3.93
CA THR A 71 -3.21 -9.81 3.49
C THR A 71 -3.86 -10.42 4.72
N ILE A 72 -5.15 -10.75 4.63
CA ILE A 72 -5.87 -11.44 5.68
C ILE A 72 -6.33 -12.82 5.23
N ASN A 73 -6.31 -13.77 6.16
CA ASN A 73 -7.00 -15.04 6.03
C ASN A 73 -7.94 -15.21 7.22
N ILE A 74 -9.21 -15.45 6.95
CA ILE A 74 -10.21 -15.67 7.99
C ILE A 74 -10.48 -17.16 8.11
N SER A 75 -10.33 -17.71 9.31
CA SER A 75 -10.72 -19.09 9.62
C SER A 75 -11.51 -19.10 10.92
N HIS A 76 -12.77 -19.51 10.83
CA HIS A 76 -13.71 -19.49 11.95
C HIS A 76 -13.76 -18.10 12.60
N ASP A 77 -13.35 -18.01 13.86
CA ASP A 77 -13.37 -16.79 14.67
C ASP A 77 -11.97 -16.19 14.83
N THR A 78 -11.05 -16.55 13.92
CA THR A 78 -9.67 -16.07 13.91
C THR A 78 -9.35 -15.38 12.59
N ILE A 79 -8.73 -14.20 12.69
CA ILE A 79 -8.19 -13.45 11.56
C ILE A 79 -6.68 -13.52 11.65
N TYR A 80 -6.07 -14.10 10.61
CA TYR A 80 -4.62 -14.11 10.44
C TYR A 80 -4.23 -12.92 9.57
N VAL A 81 -3.55 -11.94 10.16
CA VAL A 81 -3.09 -10.74 9.46
C VAL A 81 -1.62 -10.90 9.13
N ILE A 82 -1.28 -10.75 7.85
CA ILE A 82 0.09 -10.74 7.34
C ILE A 82 0.40 -9.30 6.92
N PRO A 83 1.02 -8.49 7.79
CA PRO A 83 1.40 -7.12 7.45
C PRO A 83 2.66 -7.10 6.59
N ASP A 84 2.75 -6.12 5.70
CA ASP A 84 3.90 -5.81 4.87
C ASP A 84 4.20 -4.30 4.92
N VAL A 85 5.43 -3.96 4.55
CA VAL A 85 5.96 -2.61 4.56
C VAL A 85 5.51 -1.91 3.27
N PRO A 86 4.68 -0.87 3.36
CA PRO A 86 4.14 -0.22 2.17
C PRO A 86 5.21 0.61 1.45
N ASN A 87 4.90 1.00 0.22
CA ASN A 87 5.72 1.94 -0.52
C ASN A 87 5.73 3.33 0.16
N GLY A 88 6.81 4.09 -0.01
CA GLY A 88 6.88 5.47 0.47
C GLY A 88 7.17 5.68 1.97
N VAL A 89 7.57 4.63 2.71
CA VAL A 89 8.04 4.74 4.11
C VAL A 89 9.20 5.73 4.20
N PRO A 90 9.10 6.89 4.85
CA PRO A 90 10.16 7.90 4.80
C PRO A 90 11.49 7.42 5.39
N LYS A 91 12.60 7.96 4.86
CA LYS A 91 13.96 7.65 5.29
C LYS A 91 14.12 7.61 6.81
N GLY A 92 14.56 6.44 7.31
CA GLY A 92 14.82 6.18 8.72
C GLY A 92 13.60 5.76 9.54
N GLN A 93 12.40 5.74 8.96
CA GLN A 93 11.18 5.37 9.70
C GLN A 93 10.93 3.87 9.74
N LEU A 94 11.45 3.06 8.81
CA LEU A 94 11.13 1.63 8.77
C LEU A 94 11.52 0.89 10.05
N SER A 95 12.67 1.23 10.63
CA SER A 95 13.13 0.63 11.89
C SER A 95 12.20 0.89 13.09
N ASN A 96 11.31 1.88 12.97
CA ASN A 96 10.32 2.24 13.99
C ASN A 96 8.97 1.54 13.77
N ILE A 97 8.76 0.89 12.62
CA ILE A 97 7.59 0.06 12.35
C ILE A 97 7.80 -1.27 13.07
N LYS A 98 7.10 -1.47 14.19
CA LYS A 98 7.21 -2.66 15.05
C LYS A 98 5.83 -3.08 15.50
N LEU A 99 5.55 -4.38 15.49
CA LEU A 99 4.26 -4.93 15.97
C LEU A 99 3.90 -4.49 17.39
N THR A 100 4.89 -4.17 18.22
CA THR A 100 4.71 -3.69 19.60
C THR A 100 4.17 -2.26 19.68
N GLN A 101 4.07 -1.55 18.55
CA GLN A 101 3.85 -0.11 18.48
C GLN A 101 3.02 0.31 17.25
N LEU A 102 1.96 -0.44 16.92
CA LEU A 102 1.06 -0.17 15.79
C LEU A 102 -0.32 0.29 16.25
N TRP A 103 -1.09 0.88 15.32
CA TRP A 103 -2.49 1.24 15.52
C TRP A 103 -3.36 0.25 14.74
N GLY A 104 -4.06 -0.64 15.44
CA GLY A 104 -4.97 -1.58 14.80
C GLY A 104 -6.26 -0.91 14.34
N THR A 105 -6.77 -1.34 13.20
CA THR A 105 -8.07 -0.96 12.64
C THR A 105 -8.80 -2.18 12.15
N ALA A 106 -10.13 -2.17 12.31
CA ALA A 106 -10.99 -3.25 11.84
C ALA A 106 -12.14 -2.68 11.01
N THR A 107 -12.58 -3.43 10.00
CA THR A 107 -13.83 -3.18 9.28
C THR A 107 -14.90 -4.12 9.79
N ILE A 108 -16.03 -3.55 10.23
CA ILE A 108 -17.20 -4.25 10.76
C ILE A 108 -18.46 -3.70 10.10
N ALA A 109 -19.61 -4.34 10.30
CA ALA A 109 -20.90 -3.78 9.91
C ALA A 109 -21.12 -2.40 10.56
N GLY A 110 -21.66 -1.44 9.80
CA GLY A 110 -21.77 -0.04 10.26
C GLY A 110 -22.67 0.20 11.48
N THR A 111 -23.51 -0.78 11.84
CA THR A 111 -24.37 -0.77 13.04
C THR A 111 -23.78 -1.55 14.21
N ALA A 112 -22.66 -2.24 14.01
CA ALA A 112 -21.98 -2.99 15.06
C ALA A 112 -20.99 -2.09 15.82
N SER A 113 -20.59 -2.53 17.01
CA SER A 113 -19.49 -1.95 17.79
C SER A 113 -18.44 -3.01 18.06
N ILE A 114 -17.20 -2.58 18.31
CA ILE A 114 -16.07 -3.47 18.59
C ILE A 114 -15.30 -2.96 19.81
N ASN A 115 -15.03 -3.85 20.77
CA ASN A 115 -14.31 -3.53 21.99
C ASN A 115 -13.18 -4.53 22.26
N PRO A 116 -12.03 -4.09 22.80
CA PRO A 116 -10.96 -5.00 23.19
C PRO A 116 -11.39 -5.90 24.36
N VAL A 117 -10.92 -7.15 24.33
CA VAL A 117 -11.07 -8.12 25.43
C VAL A 117 -9.72 -8.34 26.11
N GLY A 118 -9.71 -8.31 27.44
CA GLY A 118 -8.50 -8.52 28.23
C GLY A 118 -7.47 -7.41 28.02
N SER A 119 -6.25 -7.78 27.62
CA SER A 119 -5.15 -6.83 27.37
C SER A 119 -5.01 -6.39 25.91
N ALA A 120 -6.01 -6.69 25.07
CA ALA A 120 -6.00 -6.23 23.68
C ALA A 120 -5.95 -4.69 23.63
N PRO A 121 -5.14 -4.08 22.74
CA PRO A 121 -5.12 -2.64 22.61
C PRO A 121 -6.46 -2.09 22.11
N VAL A 122 -6.84 -0.88 22.54
CA VAL A 122 -7.98 -0.17 21.96
C VAL A 122 -7.68 0.15 20.50
N LEU A 123 -8.58 -0.19 19.57
CA LEU A 123 -8.39 0.14 18.15
C LEU A 123 -8.27 1.65 17.94
N GLY A 124 -7.48 2.06 16.95
CA GLY A 124 -7.15 3.47 16.74
C GLY A 124 -6.21 4.07 17.79
N THR A 125 -5.65 3.26 18.70
CA THR A 125 -4.58 3.66 19.62
C THR A 125 -3.33 2.83 19.42
N ARG A 126 -2.18 3.35 19.88
CA ARG A 126 -0.89 2.64 19.78
C ARG A 126 -0.90 1.44 20.71
N GLY A 127 -0.61 0.26 20.17
CA GLY A 127 -0.71 -1.01 20.88
C GLY A 127 0.30 -2.05 20.43
N ASP A 128 0.40 -3.11 21.24
CA ASP A 128 1.21 -4.28 20.96
C ASP A 128 0.36 -5.41 20.36
N TYR A 129 0.70 -5.79 19.14
CA TYR A 129 0.08 -6.85 18.35
C TYR A 129 1.07 -7.99 18.05
N SER A 130 2.18 -8.08 18.79
CA SER A 130 3.17 -9.16 18.66
C SER A 130 2.67 -10.52 19.18
N LYS A 131 1.51 -10.54 19.85
CA LYS A 131 0.83 -11.72 20.36
C LYS A 131 -0.64 -11.69 19.94
N PRO A 132 -1.34 -12.84 19.93
CA PRO A 132 -2.76 -12.87 19.65
C PRO A 132 -3.54 -11.93 20.59
N VAL A 133 -4.43 -11.12 20.01
CA VAL A 133 -5.32 -10.22 20.75
C VAL A 133 -6.78 -10.58 20.44
N THR A 134 -7.69 -10.30 21.36
CA THR A 134 -9.12 -10.65 21.20
C THR A 134 -9.98 -9.40 21.23
N TYR A 135 -10.95 -9.34 20.33
CA TYR A 135 -11.97 -8.28 20.27
C TYR A 135 -13.36 -8.89 20.30
N GLU A 136 -14.29 -8.21 20.96
CA GLU A 136 -15.71 -8.54 20.97
C GLU A 136 -16.46 -7.60 20.04
N VAL A 137 -17.20 -8.16 19.10
CA VAL A 137 -18.11 -7.43 18.22
C VAL A 137 -19.54 -7.60 18.72
N THR A 138 -20.20 -6.47 18.98
CA THR A 138 -21.61 -6.42 19.40
C THR A 138 -22.44 -5.88 18.25
N ALA A 139 -23.39 -6.68 17.77
CA ALA A 139 -24.33 -6.30 16.72
C ALA A 139 -25.43 -5.36 17.25
N ALA A 140 -26.27 -4.84 16.34
CA ALA A 140 -27.33 -3.91 16.70
C ALA A 140 -28.42 -4.55 17.57
N ASP A 141 -28.58 -5.88 17.48
CA ASP A 141 -29.49 -6.67 18.32
C ASP A 141 -28.94 -6.96 19.74
N GLY A 142 -27.71 -6.53 20.03
CA GLY A 142 -27.03 -6.77 21.30
C GLY A 142 -26.35 -8.13 21.41
N SER A 143 -26.47 -9.00 20.40
CA SER A 143 -25.71 -10.25 20.36
C SER A 143 -24.21 -9.97 20.18
N THR A 144 -23.36 -10.83 20.75
CA THR A 144 -21.90 -10.64 20.71
C THR A 144 -21.17 -11.82 20.07
N LYS A 145 -19.97 -11.56 19.56
CA LYS A 145 -19.04 -12.56 19.03
C LYS A 145 -17.60 -12.12 19.30
N GLN A 146 -16.76 -13.03 19.79
CA GLN A 146 -15.34 -12.76 19.96
C GLN A 146 -14.54 -13.18 18.73
N TRP A 147 -13.54 -12.38 18.38
CA TRP A 147 -12.61 -12.60 17.29
C TRP A 147 -11.18 -12.54 17.82
N VAL A 148 -10.38 -13.54 17.45
CA VAL A 148 -8.95 -13.58 17.74
C VAL A 148 -8.18 -13.04 16.55
N ILE A 149 -7.34 -12.04 16.78
CA ILE A 149 -6.44 -11.49 15.76
C ILE A 149 -5.06 -12.07 16.01
N VAL A 150 -4.53 -12.78 15.01
CA VAL A 150 -3.17 -13.34 15.02
C VAL A 150 -2.36 -12.60 13.96
N THR A 151 -1.32 -11.92 14.39
CA THR A 151 -0.46 -11.12 13.50
C THR A 151 0.82 -11.86 13.19
N ALA A 152 1.13 -12.05 11.91
CA ALA A 152 2.42 -12.57 11.48
C ALA A 152 3.53 -11.53 11.75
N PRO A 153 4.80 -11.97 11.94
CA PRO A 153 5.93 -11.05 12.00
C PRO A 153 5.99 -10.13 10.77
N LEU A 154 6.44 -8.90 10.97
CA LEU A 154 6.80 -8.02 9.85
C LEU A 154 7.89 -8.69 9.00
N PRO A 155 7.91 -8.45 7.68
CA PRO A 155 8.89 -9.07 6.80
C PRO A 155 10.30 -8.65 7.18
N ALA A 156 11.21 -9.62 7.19
CA ALA A 156 12.63 -9.35 7.35
C ALA A 156 13.16 -8.69 6.08
N LEU A 157 13.80 -7.54 6.24
CA LEU A 157 14.46 -6.84 5.14
C LEU A 157 15.80 -7.51 4.86
N ASN A 158 16.11 -7.69 3.59
CA ASN A 158 17.44 -8.15 3.22
C ASN A 158 18.46 -6.99 3.31
N PRO A 159 19.78 -7.28 3.32
CA PRO A 159 20.82 -6.26 3.50
C PRO A 159 20.87 -5.18 2.42
N TYR A 160 20.21 -5.43 1.27
CA TYR A 160 20.19 -4.55 0.12
C TYR A 160 19.08 -3.50 0.21
N ASP A 161 18.11 -3.67 1.12
CA ASP A 161 16.94 -2.79 1.27
C ASP A 161 17.32 -1.40 1.77
N GLY A 162 16.89 -0.37 1.05
CA GLY A 162 17.01 1.00 1.51
C GLY A 162 16.89 2.05 0.42
N TYR A 163 17.24 3.28 0.78
CA TYR A 163 17.24 4.43 -0.11
C TYR A 163 18.57 4.55 -0.85
N TYR A 164 18.49 4.80 -2.15
CA TYR A 164 19.65 4.94 -3.03
C TYR A 164 19.46 6.12 -3.98
N THR A 165 20.58 6.63 -4.48
CA THR A 165 20.63 7.45 -5.69
C THR A 165 21.31 6.62 -6.77
N ALA A 166 20.58 6.33 -7.85
CA ALA A 166 21.13 5.67 -9.02
C ALA A 166 21.72 6.71 -9.99
N THR A 167 22.91 6.44 -10.48
CA THR A 167 23.53 7.14 -11.60
C THR A 167 23.94 6.12 -12.65
N GLY A 168 24.25 6.56 -13.87
CA GLY A 168 24.70 5.62 -14.89
C GLY A 168 24.38 6.07 -16.30
N SER A 169 24.21 5.08 -17.16
CA SER A 169 23.80 5.29 -18.55
C SER A 169 22.62 4.38 -18.91
N LEU A 170 21.83 4.87 -19.86
CA LEU A 170 20.70 4.16 -20.44
C LEU A 170 20.71 4.43 -21.93
N LYS A 171 20.55 3.39 -22.74
CA LYS A 171 20.41 3.51 -24.20
C LYS A 171 19.22 2.69 -24.67
N ASP A 172 18.17 3.35 -25.16
CA ASP A 172 17.06 2.71 -25.87
C ASP A 172 17.43 2.63 -27.37
N TYR A 173 17.37 1.42 -27.94
CA TYR A 173 17.75 1.11 -29.31
C TYR A 173 16.61 1.35 -30.32
N VAL A 174 15.39 1.62 -29.84
CA VAL A 174 14.19 1.86 -30.66
C VAL A 174 13.85 3.35 -30.72
N ASN A 175 14.03 4.08 -29.62
CA ASN A 175 13.75 5.50 -29.52
C ASN A 175 14.91 6.24 -28.85
N SER A 176 15.74 6.90 -29.67
CA SER A 176 16.88 7.68 -29.21
C SER A 176 16.53 8.93 -28.39
N GLY A 177 15.25 9.34 -28.38
CA GLY A 177 14.76 10.41 -27.51
C GLY A 177 14.60 9.98 -26.05
N ILE A 178 14.66 8.68 -25.75
CA ILE A 178 14.66 8.15 -24.39
C ILE A 178 16.08 8.07 -23.86
N ILE A 179 16.34 8.77 -22.77
CA ILE A 179 17.59 8.74 -22.02
C ILE A 179 17.31 8.46 -20.53
N GLY A 180 18.36 8.15 -19.78
CA GLY A 180 18.26 7.91 -18.33
C GLY A 180 17.87 9.17 -17.56
N PHE A 181 16.94 9.03 -16.62
CA PHE A 181 16.64 10.07 -15.64
C PHE A 181 17.67 9.96 -14.50
N TYR A 182 18.84 10.58 -14.65
CA TYR A 182 19.89 10.53 -13.62
C TYR A 182 20.26 11.94 -13.13
N PRO A 183 20.62 12.12 -11.84
CA PRO A 183 20.53 11.11 -10.77
C PRO A 183 19.08 10.72 -10.45
N TRP A 184 18.84 9.42 -10.26
CA TRP A 184 17.53 8.85 -9.97
C TRP A 184 17.43 8.49 -8.49
N ASN A 185 16.54 9.12 -7.74
CA ASN A 185 16.28 8.72 -6.36
C ASN A 185 15.32 7.54 -6.34
N VAL A 186 15.73 6.47 -5.67
CA VAL A 186 15.00 5.20 -5.63
C VAL A 186 15.04 4.55 -4.27
N VAL A 187 14.14 3.59 -4.08
CA VAL A 187 14.20 2.59 -3.03
C VAL A 187 14.53 1.25 -3.69
N LEU A 188 15.49 0.52 -3.13
CA LEU A 188 15.58 -0.93 -3.33
C LEU A 188 14.75 -1.57 -2.22
N ALA A 189 13.63 -2.19 -2.56
CA ALA A 189 12.71 -2.79 -1.59
C ALA A 189 12.78 -4.32 -1.65
N THR A 190 12.93 -4.96 -0.49
CA THR A 190 12.94 -6.42 -0.33
C THR A 190 11.69 -7.05 -0.93
N THR A 191 11.88 -8.02 -1.84
CA THR A 191 10.79 -8.86 -2.39
C THR A 191 10.92 -10.32 -1.99
N SER A 192 12.11 -10.75 -1.59
CA SER A 192 12.40 -12.08 -1.05
C SER A 192 13.68 -12.02 -0.21
N PRO A 193 14.08 -13.11 0.47
CA PRO A 193 15.30 -13.14 1.29
C PRO A 193 16.57 -12.67 0.57
N ASN A 194 16.62 -12.78 -0.76
CA ASN A 194 17.78 -12.41 -1.58
C ASN A 194 17.42 -11.58 -2.82
N SER A 195 16.26 -10.90 -2.86
CA SER A 195 15.92 -10.04 -4.00
C SER A 195 15.30 -8.71 -3.58
N VAL A 196 15.53 -7.69 -4.41
CA VAL A 196 14.94 -6.36 -4.26
C VAL A 196 14.35 -5.86 -5.57
N VAL A 197 13.23 -5.15 -5.50
CA VAL A 197 12.67 -4.38 -6.61
C VAL A 197 13.11 -2.92 -6.53
N VAL A 198 13.33 -2.29 -7.68
CA VAL A 198 13.55 -0.84 -7.74
C VAL A 198 12.20 -0.11 -7.76
N ILE A 199 12.05 0.84 -6.84
CA ILE A 199 10.88 1.72 -6.75
C ILE A 199 11.35 3.15 -6.93
N ASP A 200 10.71 3.87 -7.86
CA ASP A 200 10.96 5.29 -8.04
C ASP A 200 10.62 6.07 -6.77
N GLN A 201 11.46 7.04 -6.42
CA GLN A 201 11.22 8.00 -5.33
C GLN A 201 11.58 9.43 -5.77
N SER A 202 11.61 9.67 -7.09
CA SER A 202 11.96 10.98 -7.65
C SER A 202 10.78 11.97 -7.73
N GLY A 203 9.57 11.53 -7.39
CA GLY A 203 8.35 12.31 -7.57
C GLY A 203 7.71 12.17 -8.96
N ILE A 204 8.27 11.35 -9.86
CA ILE A 204 7.68 11.12 -11.20
C ILE A 204 6.53 10.11 -11.11
N THR A 205 6.79 8.95 -10.51
CA THR A 205 5.79 7.88 -10.34
C THR A 205 5.60 7.51 -8.89
N ASN A 206 6.66 7.59 -8.08
CA ASN A 206 6.69 7.08 -6.70
C ASN A 206 6.20 5.62 -6.57
N ASP A 207 6.40 4.83 -7.63
CA ASP A 207 5.91 3.47 -7.75
C ASP A 207 6.92 2.61 -8.54
N ARG A 208 6.57 1.36 -8.83
CA ARG A 208 7.40 0.33 -9.44
C ARG A 208 7.55 0.53 -10.96
N TYR A 209 8.04 1.70 -11.37
CA TYR A 209 8.36 2.00 -12.76
C TYR A 209 9.76 2.63 -12.87
N HIS A 210 10.52 2.24 -13.88
CA HIS A 210 11.81 2.87 -14.17
C HIS A 210 11.60 4.25 -14.79
N SER A 211 12.07 5.30 -14.11
CA SER A 211 11.94 6.67 -14.59
C SER A 211 12.95 6.99 -15.69
N ILE A 212 12.48 7.68 -16.71
CA ILE A 212 13.27 8.08 -17.89
C ILE A 212 13.03 9.55 -18.22
N SER A 213 13.92 10.11 -19.04
CA SER A 213 13.66 11.37 -19.72
C SER A 213 13.34 11.09 -21.18
N LEU A 214 12.19 11.58 -21.65
CA LEU A 214 11.78 11.51 -23.05
C LEU A 214 11.85 12.93 -23.63
N ASN A 215 12.82 13.17 -24.51
CA ASN A 215 13.07 14.48 -25.12
C ASN A 215 13.17 15.62 -24.08
N GLY A 216 13.82 15.36 -22.95
CA GLY A 216 14.00 16.32 -21.86
C GLY A 216 12.82 16.43 -20.89
N SER A 217 11.73 15.70 -21.09
CA SER A 217 10.57 15.67 -20.19
C SER A 217 10.58 14.43 -19.30
N ASN A 218 10.14 14.57 -18.04
CA ASN A 218 10.00 13.45 -17.10
C ASN A 218 8.99 12.43 -17.64
N SER A 219 9.37 11.15 -17.65
CA SER A 219 8.55 10.04 -18.11
C SER A 219 8.96 8.74 -17.40
N ASN A 220 8.35 7.62 -17.76
CA ASN A 220 8.66 6.31 -17.22
C ASN A 220 8.53 5.22 -18.29
N TYR A 221 9.15 4.06 -18.07
CA TYR A 221 8.79 2.87 -18.82
C TYR A 221 7.54 2.22 -18.23
N GLY A 222 6.46 2.17 -19.01
CA GLY A 222 5.26 1.40 -18.64
C GLY A 222 5.55 -0.10 -18.45
N GLU A 223 4.97 -0.69 -17.41
CA GLU A 223 5.16 -2.10 -17.01
C GLU A 223 6.63 -2.57 -16.98
N PHE A 224 7.54 -1.71 -16.53
CA PHE A 224 8.94 -2.11 -16.37
C PHE A 224 9.57 -1.48 -15.13
N THR A 225 10.08 -2.33 -14.24
CA THR A 225 11.11 -1.98 -13.25
C THR A 225 11.91 -3.24 -12.92
N PRO A 226 13.25 -3.15 -12.73
CA PRO A 226 14.05 -4.32 -12.45
C PRO A 226 13.84 -4.86 -11.03
N VAL A 227 13.88 -6.18 -10.92
CA VAL A 227 14.06 -6.92 -9.68
C VAL A 227 15.44 -7.57 -9.74
N PHE A 228 16.31 -7.24 -8.80
CA PHE A 228 17.65 -7.80 -8.67
C PHE A 228 17.61 -8.98 -7.69
N THR A 229 18.16 -10.13 -8.10
CA THR A 229 18.35 -11.29 -7.22
C THR A 229 19.84 -11.49 -6.96
N PHE A 230 20.21 -11.77 -5.72
CA PHE A 230 21.59 -11.87 -5.26
C PHE A 230 21.95 -13.29 -4.80
N ASP A 231 23.21 -13.66 -4.96
CA ASP A 231 23.80 -14.81 -4.27
C ASP A 231 24.35 -14.42 -2.88
N ASN A 232 24.90 -15.41 -2.15
CA ASN A 232 25.50 -15.21 -0.83
C ASN A 232 26.80 -14.38 -0.85
N ASN A 233 27.36 -14.11 -2.03
CA ASN A 233 28.55 -13.30 -2.23
C ASN A 233 28.21 -11.89 -2.74
N ASN A 234 26.93 -11.50 -2.64
CA ASN A 234 26.36 -10.24 -3.09
C ASN A 234 26.49 -9.99 -4.61
N ASN A 235 26.68 -11.03 -5.42
CA ASN A 235 26.61 -10.90 -6.88
C ASN A 235 25.15 -10.91 -7.32
N VAL A 236 24.78 -10.06 -8.26
CA VAL A 236 23.48 -10.13 -8.93
C VAL A 236 23.51 -11.33 -9.88
N THR A 237 22.67 -12.33 -9.64
CA THR A 237 22.59 -13.55 -10.46
C THR A 237 21.52 -13.46 -11.54
N SER A 238 20.49 -12.65 -11.32
CA SER A 238 19.42 -12.42 -12.29
C SER A 238 18.79 -11.05 -12.12
N VAL A 239 18.33 -10.50 -13.25
CA VAL A 239 17.46 -9.33 -13.30
C VAL A 239 16.17 -9.74 -14.00
N THR A 240 15.03 -9.59 -13.33
CA THR A 240 13.69 -9.84 -13.89
C THR A 240 12.85 -8.56 -13.85
N ASN A 241 11.73 -8.55 -14.56
CA ASN A 241 10.79 -7.44 -14.51
C ASN A 241 9.67 -7.72 -13.49
N TYR A 242 9.41 -6.75 -12.61
CA TYR A 242 8.38 -6.85 -11.58
C TYR A 242 6.98 -7.12 -12.15
N TRP A 243 6.63 -6.50 -13.28
CA TRP A 243 5.29 -6.57 -13.89
C TRP A 243 5.00 -7.88 -14.64
N GLY A 244 5.93 -8.82 -14.61
CA GLY A 244 5.87 -10.06 -15.39
C GLY A 244 7.09 -10.19 -16.29
N GLN A 245 7.39 -11.43 -16.63
CA GLN A 245 8.59 -11.82 -17.35
C GLN A 245 8.21 -12.76 -18.51
N PRO A 246 7.49 -12.27 -19.56
CA PRO A 246 7.24 -10.87 -19.90
C PRO A 246 5.98 -10.25 -19.26
N SER A 247 5.90 -8.92 -19.26
CA SER A 247 4.76 -8.16 -18.77
C SER A 247 3.53 -8.33 -19.68
N PRO A 248 2.31 -8.32 -19.14
CA PRO A 248 1.11 -8.73 -19.87
C PRO A 248 0.73 -7.80 -21.02
N SER A 249 0.87 -6.48 -20.85
CA SER A 249 0.39 -5.51 -21.86
C SER A 249 1.52 -5.01 -22.77
N ARG A 250 2.76 -4.96 -22.27
CA ARG A 250 3.92 -4.43 -23.01
C ARG A 250 4.86 -5.49 -23.54
N GLY A 251 4.74 -6.75 -23.11
CA GLY A 251 5.67 -7.80 -23.50
C GLY A 251 7.09 -7.58 -22.98
N ARG A 252 7.25 -6.84 -21.86
CA ARG A 252 8.55 -6.41 -21.36
C ARG A 252 9.12 -7.39 -20.35
N SER A 253 10.39 -7.74 -20.49
CA SER A 253 11.15 -8.54 -19.53
C SER A 253 12.48 -7.88 -19.22
N ALA A 254 13.17 -8.31 -18.16
CA ALA A 254 14.53 -7.88 -17.88
C ALA A 254 15.51 -9.04 -18.03
N GLN A 255 16.78 -8.77 -18.28
CA GLN A 255 17.82 -9.79 -18.28
C GLN A 255 19.13 -9.18 -17.82
N ILE A 256 19.87 -9.91 -16.99
CA ILE A 256 21.20 -9.49 -16.57
C ILE A 256 22.16 -9.44 -17.77
N ASP A 257 22.97 -8.39 -17.84
CA ASP A 257 24.09 -8.32 -18.77
C ASP A 257 25.34 -8.82 -18.05
N PRO A 258 25.86 -10.01 -18.40
CA PRO A 258 26.98 -10.63 -17.68
C PRO A 258 28.30 -9.88 -17.86
N THR A 259 28.37 -8.88 -18.74
CA THR A 259 29.57 -8.02 -18.90
C THR A 259 29.67 -6.94 -17.81
N GLY A 260 28.61 -6.74 -17.02
CA GLY A 260 28.61 -5.83 -15.87
C GLY A 260 29.37 -6.38 -14.66
N ILE A 261 29.72 -5.46 -13.75
CA ILE A 261 30.27 -5.84 -12.43
C ILE A 261 29.25 -6.68 -11.64
N ASN A 262 27.96 -6.34 -11.74
CA ASN A 262 26.84 -7.08 -11.18
C ASN A 262 27.05 -7.52 -9.73
N LYS A 263 27.38 -6.55 -8.87
CA LYS A 263 27.73 -6.81 -7.48
C LYS A 263 27.32 -5.67 -6.57
N TRP A 264 26.84 -6.03 -5.38
CA TRP A 264 26.65 -5.11 -4.26
C TRP A 264 27.84 -5.18 -3.30
N ASP A 265 28.47 -4.03 -3.06
CA ASP A 265 29.56 -3.89 -2.10
C ASP A 265 28.98 -3.60 -0.71
N ALA A 266 29.27 -4.48 0.26
CA ALA A 266 28.76 -4.37 1.63
C ALA A 266 29.40 -3.25 2.45
N ALA A 267 30.65 -2.87 2.14
CA ALA A 267 31.36 -1.82 2.86
C ALA A 267 30.81 -0.44 2.49
N THR A 268 30.55 -0.21 1.20
CA THR A 268 30.04 1.07 0.69
C THR A 268 28.54 1.09 0.47
N LYS A 269 27.86 -0.05 0.62
CA LYS A 269 26.45 -0.25 0.26
C LYS A 269 26.14 0.25 -1.15
N THR A 270 26.96 -0.14 -2.12
CA THR A 270 26.85 0.30 -3.50
C THR A 270 26.56 -0.87 -4.42
N LEU A 271 25.48 -0.81 -5.19
CA LEU A 271 25.20 -1.77 -6.26
C LEU A 271 25.75 -1.24 -7.58
N LYS A 272 26.53 -2.05 -8.30
CA LYS A 272 26.84 -1.82 -9.72
C LYS A 272 26.23 -2.94 -10.54
N VAL A 273 25.40 -2.62 -11.51
CA VAL A 273 24.66 -3.63 -12.28
C VAL A 273 24.46 -3.19 -13.72
N LYS A 274 24.64 -4.14 -14.64
CA LYS A 274 24.23 -4.00 -16.04
C LYS A 274 23.11 -4.97 -16.36
N TYR A 275 22.14 -4.49 -17.11
CA TYR A 275 21.01 -5.30 -17.53
C TYR A 275 20.34 -4.71 -18.78
N TRP A 276 19.46 -5.50 -19.36
CA TRP A 276 18.62 -5.11 -20.48
C TRP A 276 17.15 -5.14 -20.09
N MET A 277 16.38 -4.21 -20.65
CA MET A 277 14.96 -4.43 -20.91
C MET A 277 14.82 -5.06 -22.29
N LEU A 278 14.11 -6.17 -22.35
CA LEU A 278 13.67 -6.78 -23.59
C LEU A 278 12.21 -6.43 -23.84
N GLU A 279 11.83 -6.25 -25.09
CA GLU A 279 10.44 -6.08 -25.52
C GLU A 279 10.15 -7.14 -26.60
N ASN A 280 9.18 -8.01 -26.32
CA ASN A 280 8.87 -9.17 -27.16
C ASN A 280 10.10 -10.05 -27.46
N GLY A 281 10.96 -10.24 -26.45
CA GLY A 281 12.16 -11.07 -26.53
C GLY A 281 13.40 -10.41 -27.17
N ASN A 282 13.29 -9.18 -27.69
CA ASN A 282 14.41 -8.46 -28.27
C ASN A 282 14.94 -7.40 -27.30
N GLN A 283 16.26 -7.21 -27.23
CA GLN A 283 16.85 -6.13 -26.43
C GLN A 283 16.36 -4.77 -26.96
N ARG A 284 15.65 -4.04 -26.10
CA ARG A 284 15.15 -2.69 -26.39
C ARG A 284 15.99 -1.62 -25.72
N THR A 285 16.39 -1.83 -24.47
CA THR A 285 17.14 -0.83 -23.70
C THR A 285 18.25 -1.48 -22.89
N SER A 286 19.45 -0.93 -22.93
CA SER A 286 20.56 -1.32 -22.03
C SER A 286 20.72 -0.30 -20.91
N PHE A 287 20.99 -0.80 -19.71
CA PHE A 287 21.23 -0.03 -18.49
C PHE A 287 22.61 -0.40 -17.93
N ASP A 288 23.38 0.60 -17.52
CA ASP A 288 24.62 0.45 -16.77
C ASP A 288 24.58 1.44 -15.61
N GLU A 289 24.21 0.93 -14.43
CA GLU A 289 23.78 1.74 -13.32
C GLU A 289 24.58 1.45 -12.04
N VAL A 290 24.74 2.50 -11.25
CA VAL A 290 25.37 2.50 -9.93
C VAL A 290 24.38 3.07 -8.91
N TYR A 291 23.90 2.22 -8.00
CA TYR A 291 23.04 2.63 -6.91
C TYR A 291 23.88 2.90 -5.68
N SER A 292 23.94 4.16 -5.24
CA SER A 292 24.71 4.58 -4.06
C SER A 292 23.77 4.78 -2.88
N TRP A 293 24.02 4.09 -1.77
CA TRP A 293 23.20 4.18 -0.55
C TRP A 293 23.11 5.60 -0.01
N THR A 294 21.90 6.02 0.35
CA THR A 294 21.66 7.31 0.98
C THR A 294 21.03 7.17 2.36
N GLY A 295 20.40 6.04 2.69
CA GLY A 295 19.78 5.84 3.99
C GLY A 295 19.04 4.53 4.15
N GLN A 296 18.81 4.15 5.39
CA GLN A 296 17.88 3.08 5.69
C GLN A 296 16.47 3.52 5.32
N ARG A 297 15.68 2.59 4.78
CA ARG A 297 14.25 2.81 4.63
C ARG A 297 13.60 3.09 5.99
#